data_AF-A0A2E4RDQ9-F1
#
_entry.id   AF-A0A2E4RDQ9-F1
#
_cell.length_a   1.000
_cell.length_b   1.000
_cell.length_c   1.000
_cell.angle_alpha   90.00
_cell.angle_beta   90.00
_cell.angle_gamma   90.00
#
_symmetry.space_group_name_H-M   'P 1'
#
loop_
_entity.id
_entity.type
_entity.pdbx_description
1 polymer ?
#
loop_
_entity_poly.entity_id
_entity_poly.type
_entity_poly.pdbx_seq_one_letter_code
_entity_poly.pdbx_strand_id
1 'polypeptide(L)' 'MDQILNDILVSKEKDTLIEYEKTLHKSLDYMESIENVDEEKIEKLRSFISRIINEEIDYLVRNPEDYFEL' A
#
# COMPACT_ATOMS: atom_id res chain seq x y z
N MET A 1 5.52 18.17 -16.66
CA MET A 1 6.63 17.84 -15.74
C MET A 1 7.79 17.27 -16.55
N ASP A 2 9.06 17.36 -16.13
CA ASP A 2 10.15 16.63 -16.80
C ASP A 2 9.89 15.11 -16.64
N GLN A 3 10.01 14.34 -17.72
CA GLN A 3 9.74 12.90 -17.73
C GLN A 3 10.65 12.16 -16.74
N ILE A 4 11.91 12.58 -16.62
CA ILE A 4 12.86 12.00 -15.67
C ILE A 4 12.41 12.26 -14.23
N LEU A 5 11.90 13.47 -13.96
CA LEU A 5 11.42 13.83 -12.63
C LEU A 5 10.15 13.05 -12.27
N ASN A 6 9.24 12.84 -13.23
CA ASN A 6 8.01 12.09 -13.02
C ASN A 6 8.31 10.62 -12.70
N ASP A 7 9.22 9.99 -13.46
CA ASP A 7 9.64 8.60 -13.22
C ASP A 7 10.26 8.41 -11.81
N ILE A 8 11.06 9.38 -11.37
CA ILE A 8 11.64 9.38 -10.01
C ILE A 8 10.55 9.49 -8.94
N LEU A 9 9.58 10.38 -9.14
CA LEU A 9 8.48 10.58 -8.19
C LEU A 9 7.60 9.33 -8.08
N VAL A 10 7.20 8.75 -9.22
CA VAL A 10 6.43 7.50 -9.28
C VAL A 10 7.17 6.36 -8.58
N SER A 11 8.48 6.21 -8.83
CA SER A 11 9.28 5.17 -8.19
C SER A 11 9.32 5.34 -6.67
N LYS A 12 9.55 6.57 -6.19
CA LYS A 12 9.63 6.86 -4.76
C LYS A 12 8.29 6.65 -4.06
N GLU A 13 7.21 7.05 -4.70
CA GLU A 13 5.85 6.92 -4.15
C GLU A 13 5.44 5.44 -4.07
N LYS A 14 5.75 4.66 -5.11
CA LYS A 14 5.57 3.20 -5.07
C LYS A 14 6.31 2.55 -3.90
N ASP A 15 7.57 2.92 -3.67
CA ASP A 15 8.35 2.41 -2.54
C ASP A 15 7.71 2.78 -1.19
N THR A 16 7.12 3.98 -1.11
CA THR A 16 6.41 4.46 0.08
C THR A 16 5.14 3.64 0.34
N LEU A 17 4.32 3.39 -0.67
CA LEU A 17 3.12 2.55 -0.58
C LEU A 17 3.45 1.13 -0.12
N ILE A 18 4.53 0.54 -0.66
CA ILE A 18 5.02 -0.79 -0.25
C ILE A 18 5.46 -0.79 1.22
N GLU A 19 6.09 0.29 1.71
CA GLU A 19 6.50 0.37 3.12
C GLU A 19 5.31 0.54 4.07
N TYR A 20 4.26 1.25 3.64
CA TYR A 20 3.00 1.31 4.37
C TYR A 20 2.32 -0.06 4.46
N GLU A 21 2.27 -0.82 3.37
CA GLU A 21 1.74 -2.19 3.37
C GLU A 21 2.47 -3.06 4.42
N LYS A 22 3.81 -3.04 4.43
CA LYS A 22 4.59 -3.79 5.43
C LYS A 22 4.28 -3.36 6.86
N THR A 23 4.12 -2.06 7.10
CA THR A 23 3.80 -1.52 8.43
C THR A 23 2.41 -1.96 8.88
N LEU A 24 1.43 -1.97 7.97
CA LEU A 24 0.09 -2.46 8.24
C LEU A 24 0.09 -3.96 8.52
N HIS A 25 0.84 -4.76 7.76
CA HIS A 25 0.97 -6.20 8.03
C HIS A 25 1.60 -6.49 9.39
N LYS A 26 2.66 -5.77 9.78
CA LYS A 26 3.21 -5.87 11.14
C LYS A 26 2.18 -5.51 12.21
N SER A 27 1.35 -4.51 11.95
CA SER A 27 0.27 -4.13 12.87
C SER A 27 -0.75 -5.25 13.01
N LEU A 28 -1.08 -5.95 11.93
CA LEU A 28 -1.93 -7.14 11.95
C LEU A 28 -1.28 -8.32 12.69
N ASP A 29 0.04 -8.53 12.55
CA ASP A 29 0.77 -9.54 13.33
C ASP A 29 0.62 -9.28 14.85
N TYR A 30 0.71 -8.01 15.27
CA TYR A 30 0.47 -7.64 16.67
C TYR A 30 -0.98 -7.90 17.08
N MET A 31 -1.97 -7.63 16.22
CA MET A 31 -3.37 -7.92 16.54
C MET A 31 -3.61 -9.43 16.70
N GLU A 32 -3.00 -10.25 15.85
CA GLU A 32 -3.06 -11.71 15.94
C GLU A 32 -2.48 -12.25 17.25
N SER A 33 -1.52 -11.54 17.86
CA SER A 33 -0.96 -11.90 19.18
C SER A 33 -1.88 -11.62 20.37
N ILE A 34 -3.01 -10.93 20.17
CA ILE A 34 -3.98 -10.59 21.22
C ILE A 34 -4.95 -11.77 21.43
N GLU A 35 -5.19 -12.12 22.70
CA GLU A 35 -6.10 -13.22 23.07
C GLU A 35 -7.53 -12.98 22.56
N ASN A 36 -8.17 -14.02 22.02
CA ASN A 36 -9.53 -14.02 21.45
C ASN A 36 -9.71 -13.22 20.14
N VAL A 37 -8.65 -12.97 19.38
CA VAL A 37 -8.76 -12.44 18.02
C VAL A 37 -9.19 -13.52 17.03
N ASP A 38 -10.03 -13.12 16.08
CA ASP A 38 -10.49 -13.97 14.99
C ASP A 38 -9.46 -13.92 13.85
N GLU A 39 -8.60 -14.95 13.79
CA GLU A 39 -7.53 -15.08 12.79
C GLU A 39 -8.05 -15.02 11.34
N GLU A 40 -9.25 -15.55 11.07
CA GLU A 40 -9.85 -15.51 9.73
C GLU A 40 -10.16 -14.07 9.30
N LYS A 41 -10.60 -13.23 10.24
CA LYS A 41 -10.79 -11.80 9.96
C LYS A 41 -9.47 -11.07 9.71
N ILE A 42 -8.42 -11.40 10.46
CA ILE A 42 -7.09 -10.82 10.24
C ILE A 42 -6.57 -11.18 8.85
N GLU A 43 -6.72 -12.42 8.41
CA GLU A 43 -6.29 -12.85 7.07
C GLU A 43 -7.07 -12.14 5.96
N LYS A 44 -8.38 -11.95 6.14
CA LYS A 44 -9.20 -11.14 5.21
C LYS A 44 -8.72 -9.69 5.14
N LEU A 45 -8.32 -9.10 6.28
CA LEU A 45 -7.78 -7.74 6.32
C LEU A 45 -6.42 -7.66 5.60
N ARG A 46 -5.53 -8.63 5.78
CA ARG A 46 -4.26 -8.71 5.04
C ARG A 46 -4.51 -8.70 3.53
N SER A 47 -5.34 -9.64 3.07
CA SER A 47 -5.69 -9.77 1.65
C SER A 47 -6.31 -8.48 1.08
N PHE A 48 -7.18 -7.82 1.86
CA PHE A 48 -7.80 -6.56 1.47
C PHE A 48 -6.78 -5.41 1.35
N ILE A 49 -5.89 -5.25 2.34
CA ILE A 49 -4.86 -4.22 2.34
C ILE A 49 -3.91 -4.40 1.15
N SER A 50 -3.41 -5.62 0.92
CA SER A 50 -2.58 -5.90 -0.26
C SER A 50 -3.30 -5.58 -1.56
N ARG A 51 -4.61 -5.87 -1.66
CA ARG A 51 -5.38 -5.54 -2.87
C ARG A 51 -5.46 -4.03 -3.09
N ILE A 52 -5.77 -3.26 -2.05
CA ILE A 52 -5.85 -1.80 -2.13
C ILE A 52 -4.50 -1.19 -2.52
N ILE A 53 -3.41 -1.61 -1.88
CA ILE A 53 -2.07 -1.07 -2.19
C ILE A 53 -1.69 -1.37 -3.65
N ASN A 54 -2.01 -2.57 -4.15
CA ASN A 54 -1.77 -2.89 -5.56
C ASN A 54 -2.64 -2.05 -6.50
N GLU A 55 -3.93 -1.84 -6.19
CA GLU A 55 -4.81 -0.95 -6.95
C GLU A 55 -4.28 0.49 -6.98
N GLU A 56 -3.76 0.97 -5.84
CA GLU A 56 -3.18 2.31 -5.70
C GLU A 56 -1.89 2.47 -6.52
N ILE A 57 -0.99 1.48 -6.47
CA ILE A 57 0.23 1.45 -7.30
C ILE A 57 -0.13 1.41 -8.79
N ASP A 58 -1.11 0.61 -9.18
CA ASP A 58 -1.58 0.54 -10.56
C ASP A 58 -2.14 1.89 -11.02
N TYR A 59 -2.89 2.57 -10.16
CA TYR A 59 -3.42 3.91 -10.45
C TYR A 59 -2.30 4.94 -10.61
N LEU A 60 -1.34 4.98 -9.67
CA LEU A 60 -0.14 5.83 -9.72
C LEU A 60 0.63 5.66 -11.04
N VAL A 61 0.87 4.41 -11.46
CA VAL A 61 1.64 4.13 -12.69
C VAL A 61 0.89 4.55 -13.94
N ARG A 62 -0.45 4.43 -13.95
CA ARG A 62 -1.28 4.74 -15.12
C ARG A 62 -1.62 6.23 -15.23
N ASN A 63 -1.78 6.91 -14.10
CA ASN A 63 -2.23 8.30 -14.03
C ASN A 63 -1.33 9.11 -13.07
N PRO A 64 -0.02 9.19 -13.33
CA PRO A 64 0.92 9.82 -12.40
C PRO A 64 0.66 11.32 -12.21
N GLU A 65 0.19 12.02 -13.24
CA GLU A 65 -0.14 13.45 -13.13
C GLU A 65 -1.33 13.68 -12.19
N ASP A 66 -2.42 12.93 -12.37
CA ASP A 66 -3.61 13.01 -11.52
C ASP A 66 -3.32 12.57 -10.06
N TYR A 67 -2.42 11.61 -9.86
CA TYR A 67 -2.07 11.10 -8.54
C TYR A 67 -1.43 12.18 -7.64
N PHE A 68 -0.55 13.01 -8.21
CA PHE A 68 0.18 14.04 -7.45
C PHE A 68 -0.56 15.40 -7.36
N GLU A 69 -1.72 15.53 -8.00
CA GLU A 69 -2.56 16.73 -7.94
C GLU A 69 -3.61 16.72 -6.80
N LEU A 70 -3.77 15.58 -6.11
CA LEU A 70 -4.63 15.42 -4.91
C LEU A 70 -4.01 16.04 -3.64
#